data_AF-A0AA86UIE2-F1
#
_entry.id   AF-A0AA86UIE2-F1
#
_cell.length_a   1.000
_cell.length_b   1.000
_cell.length_c   1.000
_cell.angle_alpha   90.00
_cell.angle_beta   90.00
_cell.angle_gamma   90.00
#
_symmetry.space_group_name_H-M   'P 1'
#
loop_
_entity.id
_entity.type
_entity.pdbx_description
1 polymer ?
#
loop_
_entity_poly.entity_id
_entity_poly.type
_entity_poly.pdbx_seq_one_letter_code
_entity_poly.pdbx_strand_id
1 'polypeptide(L)'
;MIDTTFFGTILQQKMTEICGYSVASEEQLFREFNDLSNSKRQACWQALATQIGRTPNQVKDFYYNSWTKQFSADPAKYQDELMFLIRKLQLFCSEDNLVRSVCHQFTESHSLENFNAKTLNKFVRKLMGCPESSSSQSFSEHSSSVRLIVFENLE
;
A
#
# COMPACT_ATOMS: atom_id res chain seq x y z
N MET A 1 -20.11 -2.62 14.70
CA MET A 1 -19.08 -2.73 13.65
C MET A 1 -18.32 -1.41 13.66
N ILE A 2 -16.98 -1.39 13.60
CA ILE A 2 -16.23 -0.13 13.54
C ILE A 2 -16.40 0.40 12.12
N ASP A 3 -17.04 1.55 11.97
CA ASP A 3 -17.14 2.25 10.70
C ASP A 3 -15.89 3.12 10.45
N THR A 4 -15.53 3.34 9.19
CA THR A 4 -14.32 4.07 8.81
C THR A 4 -14.38 5.55 9.16
N THR A 5 -15.55 6.18 9.07
CA THR A 5 -15.73 7.59 9.46
C THR A 5 -15.62 7.76 10.97
N PHE A 6 -16.24 6.84 11.73
CA PHE A 6 -16.10 6.80 13.18
C PHE A 6 -14.64 6.59 13.61
N PHE A 7 -13.93 5.65 12.95
CA PHE A 7 -12.52 5.40 13.21
C PHE A 7 -11.66 6.64 12.94
N GLY A 8 -11.86 7.31 11.79
CA GLY A 8 -11.14 8.53 11.43
C GLY A 8 -11.33 9.65 12.46
N THR A 9 -12.56 9.83 12.95
CA THR A 9 -12.88 10.84 13.98
C THR A 9 -12.13 10.58 15.28
N ILE A 10 -12.13 9.34 15.78
CA ILE A 10 -11.41 8.99 17.01
C ILE A 10 -9.90 9.13 16.81
N LEU A 11 -9.39 8.69 15.65
CA LEU A 11 -7.97 8.80 15.33
C LEU A 11 -7.53 10.28 15.34
N GLN A 12 -8.31 11.17 14.71
CA GLN A 12 -8.06 12.60 14.72
C GLN A 12 -8.02 13.15 16.15
N GLN A 13 -9.03 12.81 16.97
CA GLN A 13 -9.07 13.21 18.37
C GLN A 13 -7.79 12.78 19.12
N LYS A 14 -7.36 11.53 18.96
CA LYS A 14 -6.15 11.02 19.65
C LYS A 14 -4.86 11.61 19.13
N MET A 15 -4.77 11.90 17.83
CA MET A 15 -3.64 12.63 17.29
C MET A 15 -3.57 14.06 17.83
N THR A 16 -4.71 14.74 17.97
CA THR A 16 -4.75 16.07 18.59
C THR A 16 -4.32 16.02 20.06
N GLU A 17 -4.87 15.09 20.84
CA GLU A 17 -4.55 14.94 22.27
C GLU A 17 -3.08 14.60 22.53
N ILE A 18 -2.51 13.65 21.76
CA ILE A 18 -1.17 13.12 22.01
C ILE A 18 -0.08 13.94 21.32
N CYS A 19 -0.37 14.46 20.13
CA CYS A 19 0.63 15.07 19.25
C CYS A 19 0.39 16.56 18.97
N GLY A 20 -0.77 17.11 19.34
CA GLY A 20 -1.12 18.51 19.05
C GLY A 20 -1.48 18.78 17.59
N TYR A 21 -1.69 17.75 16.76
CA TYR A 21 -2.06 17.93 15.36
C TYR A 21 -3.55 18.26 15.22
N SER A 22 -3.87 19.28 14.44
CA SER A 22 -5.20 19.52 13.91
C SER A 22 -5.12 19.41 12.39
N VAL A 23 -5.88 18.49 11.82
CA VAL A 23 -5.90 18.20 10.38
C VAL A 23 -7.27 18.49 9.81
N ALA A 24 -7.31 18.97 8.57
CA ALA A 24 -8.55 19.44 7.93
C ALA A 24 -9.25 18.34 7.11
N SER A 25 -8.56 17.28 6.74
CA SER A 25 -9.10 16.18 5.92
C SER A 25 -8.61 14.80 6.37
N GLU A 26 -9.36 13.76 6.01
CA GLU A 26 -8.99 12.36 6.30
C GLU A 26 -7.69 11.93 5.59
N GLU A 27 -7.44 12.45 4.38
CA GLU A 27 -6.20 12.18 3.66
C GLU A 27 -4.99 12.80 4.37
N GLN A 28 -5.14 14.03 4.87
CA GLN A 28 -4.09 14.67 5.67
C GLN A 28 -3.88 13.91 6.98
N LEU A 29 -4.96 13.48 7.64
CA LEU A 29 -4.89 12.64 8.84
C LEU A 29 -4.08 11.37 8.58
N PHE A 30 -4.35 10.68 7.46
CA PHE A 30 -3.64 9.46 7.07
C PHE A 30 -2.13 9.71 6.88
N ARG A 31 -1.77 10.78 6.15
CA ARG A 31 -0.36 11.14 5.93
C ARG A 31 0.36 11.45 7.24
N GLU A 32 -0.17 12.41 8.01
CA GLU A 32 0.42 12.84 9.28
C GLU A 32 0.55 11.67 10.26
N PHE A 33 -0.45 10.79 10.30
CA PHE A 33 -0.41 9.62 11.17
C PHE A 33 0.71 8.64 10.78
N ASN A 34 0.93 8.43 9.47
CA ASN A 34 2.00 7.56 9.00
C ASN A 34 3.40 8.17 9.17
N ASP A 35 3.49 9.49 9.27
CA ASP A 35 4.74 10.22 9.51
C ASP A 35 5.11 10.32 10.99
N LEU A 36 4.19 9.96 11.90
CA LEU A 36 4.47 9.91 13.34
C LEU A 36 5.62 8.95 13.66
N SER A 37 6.46 9.34 14.62
CA SER A 37 7.45 8.43 15.20
C SER A 37 6.79 7.17 15.79
N ASN A 38 7.50 6.04 15.79
CA ASN A 38 6.97 4.77 16.29
C ASN A 38 6.38 4.87 17.71
N SER A 39 7.02 5.65 18.59
CA SER A 39 6.55 5.87 19.96
C SER A 39 5.19 6.59 19.98
N LYS A 40 5.03 7.70 19.25
CA LYS A 40 3.77 8.45 19.17
C LYS A 40 2.66 7.64 18.52
N ARG A 41 2.98 6.90 17.47
CA ARG A 41 2.03 6.01 16.78
C ARG A 41 1.54 4.89 17.70
N GLN A 42 2.45 4.30 18.49
CA GLN A 42 2.10 3.30 19.47
C GLN A 42 1.21 3.85 20.58
N ALA A 43 1.48 5.07 21.07
CA ALA A 43 0.61 5.74 22.04
C ALA A 43 -0.80 5.97 21.46
N CYS A 44 -0.90 6.40 20.21
CA CYS A 44 -2.20 6.53 19.52
C CYS A 44 -2.93 5.19 19.44
N TRP A 45 -2.25 4.11 19.06
CA TRP A 45 -2.83 2.75 19.03
C TRP A 45 -3.36 2.29 20.37
N GLN A 46 -2.63 2.55 21.45
CA GLN A 46 -3.08 2.20 22.80
C GLN A 46 -4.31 3.02 23.22
N ALA A 47 -4.32 4.32 22.93
CA ALA A 47 -5.45 5.20 23.24
C ALA A 47 -6.71 4.82 22.45
N LEU A 48 -6.58 4.58 21.14
CA LEU A 48 -7.65 4.09 20.27
C LEU A 48 -8.20 2.74 20.74
N ALA A 49 -7.31 1.80 21.04
CA ALA A 49 -7.66 0.48 21.55
C ALA A 49 -8.51 0.55 22.83
N THR A 50 -8.10 1.41 23.76
CA THR A 50 -8.80 1.64 25.02
C THR A 50 -10.20 2.20 24.78
N GLN A 51 -10.32 3.23 23.93
CA GLN A 51 -11.61 3.87 23.66
C GLN A 51 -12.59 2.96 22.91
N ILE A 52 -12.09 2.13 21.99
CA ILE A 52 -12.91 1.23 21.16
C ILE A 52 -13.20 -0.10 21.89
N GLY A 53 -12.52 -0.38 23.01
CA GLY A 53 -12.65 -1.66 23.73
C GLY A 53 -12.07 -2.84 22.93
N ARG A 54 -10.93 -2.63 22.27
CA ARG A 54 -10.22 -3.61 21.44
C ARG A 54 -8.75 -3.66 21.78
N THR A 55 -8.03 -4.67 21.29
CA THR A 55 -6.57 -4.69 21.45
C THR A 55 -5.90 -3.77 20.43
N PRO A 56 -4.70 -3.23 20.72
CA PRO A 56 -3.95 -2.42 19.76
C PRO A 56 -3.71 -3.12 18.42
N ASN A 57 -3.48 -4.44 18.43
CA ASN A 57 -3.32 -5.23 17.21
C ASN A 57 -4.61 -5.26 16.37
N GLN A 58 -5.78 -5.46 16.99
CA GLN A 58 -7.06 -5.43 16.27
C GLN A 58 -7.34 -4.06 15.63
N VAL A 59 -7.02 -2.97 16.33
CA VAL A 59 -7.15 -1.59 15.80
C VAL A 59 -6.20 -1.38 14.63
N LYS A 60 -4.95 -1.81 14.76
CA LYS A 60 -3.94 -1.73 13.70
C LYS A 60 -4.34 -2.55 12.47
N ASP A 61 -4.84 -3.76 12.67
CA ASP A 61 -5.31 -4.62 11.59
C ASP A 61 -6.52 -3.99 10.88
N PHE A 62 -7.46 -3.40 11.63
CA PHE A 62 -8.58 -2.67 11.04
C PHE A 62 -8.10 -1.48 10.20
N TYR A 63 -7.15 -0.69 10.73
CA TYR A 63 -6.55 0.44 10.03
C TYR A 63 -5.99 0.01 8.67
N TYR A 64 -5.06 -0.94 8.63
CA TYR A 64 -4.39 -1.35 7.38
C TYR A 64 -5.30 -2.12 6.41
N ASN A 65 -6.32 -2.83 6.90
CA ASN A 65 -7.17 -3.65 6.04
C ASN A 65 -8.41 -2.94 5.52
N SER A 66 -8.84 -1.87 6.16
CA SER A 66 -10.09 -1.17 5.85
C SER A 66 -9.85 0.30 5.56
N TRP A 67 -9.31 1.05 6.53
CA TRP A 67 -9.19 2.50 6.42
C TRP A 67 -8.12 2.92 5.41
N THR A 68 -6.92 2.35 5.46
CA THR A 68 -5.86 2.72 4.52
C THR A 68 -6.18 2.39 3.07
N LYS A 69 -7.00 1.37 2.82
CA LYS A 69 -7.41 0.97 1.46
C LYS A 69 -8.25 2.05 0.76
N GLN A 70 -8.90 2.94 1.51
CA GLN A 70 -9.65 4.05 0.93
C GLN A 70 -8.73 5.06 0.22
N PHE A 71 -7.45 5.10 0.58
CA PHE A 71 -6.44 5.97 -0.01
C PHE A 71 -5.56 5.25 -1.03
N SER A 72 -5.91 4.03 -1.43
CA SER A 72 -5.19 3.29 -2.47
C SER A 72 -6.10 2.97 -3.65
N ALA A 73 -5.55 3.09 -4.85
CA ALA A 73 -6.23 2.68 -6.07
C ALA A 73 -6.44 1.17 -6.09
N ASP A 74 -7.59 0.73 -6.61
CA ASP A 74 -7.92 -0.68 -6.77
C ASP A 74 -7.26 -1.25 -8.04
N PRO A 75 -6.29 -2.19 -7.91
CA PRO A 75 -5.64 -2.81 -9.08
C PRO A 75 -6.61 -3.56 -9.99
N ALA A 76 -7.76 -4.02 -9.47
CA ALA A 76 -8.72 -4.77 -10.26
C ALA A 76 -9.32 -3.97 -11.42
N LYS A 77 -9.36 -2.63 -11.30
CA LYS A 77 -9.79 -1.72 -12.37
C LYS A 77 -8.87 -1.78 -13.60
N TYR A 78 -7.63 -2.24 -13.43
CA TYR A 78 -6.59 -2.26 -14.45
C TYR A 78 -6.23 -3.69 -14.88
N GLN A 79 -7.14 -4.65 -14.66
CA GLN A 79 -6.88 -6.06 -14.92
C GLN A 79 -6.38 -6.33 -16.34
N ASP A 80 -7.03 -5.76 -17.36
CA ASP A 80 -6.68 -6.02 -18.76
C ASP A 80 -5.29 -5.48 -19.11
N GLU A 81 -4.92 -4.31 -18.59
CA GLU A 81 -3.61 -3.71 -18.75
C GLU A 81 -2.52 -4.54 -18.06
N LEU A 82 -2.78 -4.97 -16.82
CA LEU A 82 -1.87 -5.85 -16.09
C LEU A 82 -1.68 -7.19 -16.80
N MET A 83 -2.75 -7.78 -17.33
CA MET A 83 -2.67 -9.01 -18.15
C MET A 83 -1.86 -8.80 -19.43
N PHE A 84 -2.00 -7.64 -20.07
CA PHE A 84 -1.19 -7.28 -21.24
C PHE A 84 0.30 -7.17 -20.87
N LEU A 85 0.65 -6.48 -19.78
CA LEU A 85 2.02 -6.38 -19.28
C LEU A 85 2.61 -7.75 -18.93
N ILE A 86 1.85 -8.61 -18.25
CA ILE A 86 2.25 -9.99 -17.94
C ILE A 86 2.60 -10.74 -19.23
N ARG A 87 1.69 -10.74 -20.22
CA ARG A 87 1.91 -11.44 -21.51
C ARG A 87 3.11 -10.89 -22.29
N LYS A 88 3.33 -9.58 -22.23
CA LYS A 88 4.47 -8.92 -22.89
C LYS A 88 5.80 -9.35 -22.27
N LEU A 89 5.87 -9.42 -20.94
CA LEU A 89 7.11 -9.64 -20.21
C LEU A 89 7.40 -11.12 -19.91
N GLN A 90 6.39 -12.00 -19.91
CA GLN A 90 6.56 -13.42 -19.57
C GLN A 90 7.56 -14.16 -20.46
N LEU A 91 7.77 -13.67 -21.70
CA LEU A 91 8.71 -14.27 -22.65
C LEU A 91 10.19 -13.99 -22.28
N PHE A 92 10.44 -12.99 -21.44
CA PHE A 92 11.77 -12.45 -21.17
C PHE A 92 12.19 -12.53 -19.69
N CYS A 93 11.25 -12.82 -18.78
CA CYS A 93 11.48 -12.82 -17.34
C CYS A 93 11.14 -14.17 -16.70
N SER A 94 11.94 -14.58 -15.71
CA SER A 94 11.53 -15.63 -14.77
C SER A 94 10.34 -15.15 -13.92
N GLU A 95 9.55 -16.07 -13.36
CA GLU A 95 8.30 -15.77 -12.65
C GLU A 95 8.46 -14.69 -11.55
N ASP A 96 9.45 -14.81 -10.67
CA ASP A 96 9.66 -13.84 -9.59
C ASP A 96 10.11 -12.46 -10.10
N ASN A 97 10.87 -12.43 -11.19
CA ASN A 97 11.26 -11.17 -11.84
C ASN A 97 10.08 -10.57 -12.61
N LEU A 98 9.22 -11.39 -13.19
CA LEU A 98 8.03 -10.98 -13.94
C LEU A 98 7.08 -10.18 -13.05
N VAL A 99 6.74 -10.69 -11.86
CA VAL A 99 5.86 -9.97 -10.91
C VAL A 99 6.45 -8.61 -10.56
N ARG A 100 7.75 -8.55 -10.27
CA ARG A 100 8.43 -7.29 -9.91
C ARG A 100 8.41 -6.30 -11.07
N SER A 101 8.76 -6.76 -12.27
CA SER A 101 8.81 -5.92 -13.47
C SER A 101 7.42 -5.41 -13.87
N VAL A 102 6.38 -6.24 -13.81
CA VAL A 102 4.99 -5.82 -14.05
C VAL A 102 4.56 -4.77 -13.03
N CYS A 103 4.75 -5.03 -11.73
CA CYS A 103 4.36 -4.06 -10.69
C CYS A 103 5.09 -2.72 -10.88
N HIS A 104 6.38 -2.76 -11.21
CA HIS A 104 7.19 -1.57 -11.41
C HIS A 104 6.73 -0.77 -12.63
N GLN A 105 6.66 -1.39 -13.81
CA GLN A 105 6.26 -0.73 -15.05
C GLN A 105 4.82 -0.19 -14.96
N PHE A 106 3.93 -0.91 -14.28
CA PHE A 106 2.56 -0.46 -14.04
C PHE A 106 2.53 0.77 -13.13
N THR A 107 3.27 0.76 -12.01
CA THR A 107 3.32 1.91 -11.08
C THR A 107 3.94 3.14 -11.74
N GLU A 108 4.96 2.97 -12.59
CA GLU A 108 5.53 4.08 -13.36
C GLU A 108 4.53 4.68 -14.35
N SER A 109 3.75 3.83 -15.03
CA SER A 109 2.73 4.25 -15.99
C SER A 109 1.54 4.96 -15.31
N HIS A 110 1.31 4.68 -14.02
CA HIS A 110 0.23 5.25 -13.22
C HIS A 110 0.77 6.00 -11.99
N SER A 111 1.81 6.82 -12.18
CA SER A 111 2.50 7.53 -11.09
C SER A 111 1.62 8.48 -10.25
N LEU A 112 0.44 8.88 -10.76
CA LEU A 112 -0.53 9.70 -10.04
C LEU A 112 -1.47 8.88 -9.14
N GLU A 113 -1.54 7.57 -9.35
CA GLU A 113 -2.39 6.66 -8.58
C GLU A 113 -1.59 6.02 -7.44
N ASN A 114 -2.15 6.06 -6.24
CA ASN A 114 -1.49 5.50 -5.07
C ASN A 114 -1.79 3.99 -4.94
N PHE A 115 -0.97 3.13 -5.56
CA PHE A 115 -1.17 1.69 -5.43
C PHE A 115 -0.54 1.13 -4.16
N ASN A 116 -1.30 0.31 -3.44
CA ASN A 116 -0.72 -0.50 -2.37
C ASN A 116 0.13 -1.64 -2.97
N ALA A 117 1.45 -1.57 -2.80
CA ALA A 117 2.39 -2.53 -3.40
C ALA A 117 2.07 -4.00 -3.07
N LYS A 118 1.66 -4.32 -1.83
CA LYS A 118 1.30 -5.70 -1.45
C LYS A 118 0.04 -6.17 -2.17
N THR A 119 -0.96 -5.29 -2.28
CA THR A 119 -2.23 -5.59 -2.95
C THR A 119 -2.02 -5.76 -4.45
N LEU A 120 -1.24 -4.88 -5.07
CA LEU A 120 -0.87 -4.97 -6.48
C LEU A 120 -0.10 -6.27 -6.77
N ASN A 121 0.93 -6.58 -5.97
CA ASN A 121 1.70 -7.82 -6.12
C ASN A 121 0.82 -9.07 -6.01
N LYS A 122 -0.03 -9.13 -4.97
CA LYS A 122 -0.98 -10.21 -4.76
C LYS A 122 -1.92 -10.36 -5.95
N PHE A 123 -2.40 -9.24 -6.49
CA PHE A 123 -3.30 -9.25 -7.64
C PHE A 123 -2.59 -9.74 -8.90
N VAL A 124 -1.39 -9.28 -9.19
CA VAL A 124 -0.57 -9.76 -10.32
C VAL A 124 -0.28 -11.26 -10.21
N ARG A 125 0.11 -11.76 -9.03
CA ARG A 125 0.32 -13.20 -8.80
C ARG A 125 -0.95 -14.01 -9.02
N LYS A 126 -2.09 -13.49 -8.57
CA LYS A 126 -3.40 -14.11 -8.84
C LYS A 126 -3.70 -14.18 -10.34
N LEU A 127 -3.42 -13.11 -11.10
CA LEU A 127 -3.60 -13.10 -12.56
C LEU A 127 -2.69 -14.10 -13.28
N MET A 128 -1.48 -14.34 -12.75
CA MET A 128 -0.55 -15.36 -13.25
C MET A 128 -0.96 -16.80 -12.90
N GLY A 129 -1.97 -17.00 -12.05
CA GLY A 129 -2.40 -18.32 -11.59
C GLY A 129 -1.50 -18.94 -10.51
N CYS A 130 -0.61 -18.15 -9.90
CA CYS A 130 0.27 -18.63 -8.83
C CYS A 130 -0.36 -18.36 -7.45
N PRO A 131 -0.73 -19.40 -6.67
CA PRO A 131 -1.21 -19.21 -5.30
C PRO A 131 -0.08 -18.69 -4.40
N GLU A 132 -0.43 -17.83 -3.43
CA GLU A 132 0.53 -17.19 -2.52
C GLU A 132 1.44 -18.24 -1.83
N SER A 133 2.74 -18.20 -2.09
CA SER A 133 3.73 -18.74 -1.18
C SER A 133 3.84 -17.78 0.02
N SER A 134 3.63 -18.31 1.21
CA SER A 134 3.58 -17.59 2.49
C SER A 134 4.95 -17.02 2.92
N SER A 135 5.53 -16.10 2.14
CA SER A 135 6.77 -15.41 2.49
C SER A 135 6.54 -13.90 2.57
N SER A 136 6.30 -13.46 3.81
CA SER A 136 6.36 -12.06 4.22
C SER A 136 7.78 -11.50 3.99
N GLN A 137 8.07 -11.04 2.77
CA GLN A 137 9.22 -10.16 2.53
C GLN A 137 8.74 -8.71 2.52
N SER A 138 9.11 -8.00 3.59
CA SER A 138 9.14 -6.56 3.66
C SER A 138 10.08 -6.02 2.58
N PHE A 139 9.52 -5.28 1.62
CA PHE A 139 10.32 -4.45 0.72
C PHE A 139 10.85 -3.26 1.53
N SER A 140 12.14 -3.28 1.83
CA SER A 140 12.90 -2.08 2.17
C SER A 140 13.13 -1.30 0.88
N GLU A 141 12.72 -0.03 0.87
CA GLU A 141 13.11 0.93 -0.16
C GLU A 141 14.64 1.02 -0.22
N HIS A 142 15.23 0.39 -1.23
CA HIS A 142 16.57 0.72 -1.67
C HIS A 142 16.46 1.32 -3.06
N SER A 143 16.61 2.65 -3.07
CA SER A 143 17.07 3.41 -4.22
C SER A 143 18.24 2.66 -4.85
N SER A 144 18.03 2.14 -6.05
CA SER A 144 19.09 1.57 -6.87
C SER A 144 18.80 1.96 -8.30
N SER A 145 19.64 2.89 -8.76
CA SER A 145 19.74 3.41 -10.10
C SER A 145 19.79 2.26 -11.12
N VAL A 146 18.69 2.04 -11.84
CA VAL A 146 18.64 1.11 -12.96
C VAL A 146 19.06 1.89 -14.20
N ARG A 147 20.22 1.53 -14.76
CA ARG A 147 20.69 2.07 -16.05
C ARG A 147 19.67 1.68 -17.12
N LEU A 148 19.08 2.68 -17.78
CA LEU A 148 18.36 2.51 -19.05
C LEU A 148 19.28 1.82 -20.06
N ILE A 149 18.87 0.65 -20.55
CA ILE A 149 19.38 0.12 -21.82
C ILE A 149 18.55 0.81 -22.90
N VAL A 150 19.13 1.83 -23.52
CA VAL A 150 18.62 2.43 -24.76
C VAL A 150 18.93 1.46 -25.89
N PHE A 151 17.89 0.84 -26.47
CA PHE A 151 18.02 0.23 -27.80
C PHE A 151 17.84 1.35 -28.83
N GLU A 152 18.96 1.83 -29.38
CA GLU A 152 18.93 2.65 -30.59
C GLU A 152 18.50 1.81 -31.79
N ASN A 153 17.71 2.46 -32.64
CA ASN A 153 17.03 1.91 -33.79
C ASN A 153 18.00 1.29 -34.81
N LEU A 154 17.63 0.12 -35.32
CA LEU A 154 18.09 -0.40 -36.61
C LEU A 154 17.06 0.02 -37.67
N GLU A 155 17.43 1.02 -38.46
CA GLU A 155 17.04 1.13 -39.88
C GLU A 155 18.29 0.97 -40.73
#